data_AF-A0A418VZU7-F1
#
_entry.id   AF-A0A418VZU7-F1
#
_cell.length_a   1.000
_cell.length_b   1.000
_cell.length_c   1.000
_cell.angle_alpha   90.00
_cell.angle_beta   90.00
_cell.angle_gamma   90.00
#
_symmetry.space_group_name_H-M   'P 1'
#
loop_
_entity.id
_entity.type
_entity.pdbx_description
1 polymer ?
#
loop_
_entity_poly.entity_id
_entity_poly.type
_entity_poly.pdbx_seq_one_letter_code
_entity_poly.pdbx_strand_id
1 'polypeptide(L)'
;MGEKRSVEFKVSLVRRLEAGERVTDLERESGVFRSQIYRWRASFARDGEAGLERAPGRQRGYRRSGAVEGTAPEVPAPGAPSEAALAQLGPEARAWVSALERTVARQQLELDFFSEALQRVEESRRSMNAAGERASTPPSRR
;
A
#
# COMPACT_ATOMS: atom_id res chain seq x y z
N MET A 1 1.54 26.14 -13.33
CA MET A 1 0.95 27.00 -12.29
C MET A 1 -0.05 26.14 -11.53
N GLY A 2 0.34 25.57 -10.39
CA GLY A 2 -0.47 24.56 -9.68
C GLY A 2 -1.30 25.22 -8.60
N GLU A 3 -2.52 25.64 -8.92
CA GLU A 3 -3.49 26.04 -7.90
C GLU A 3 -3.67 24.87 -6.93
N LYS A 4 -3.34 25.11 -5.66
CA LYS A 4 -3.60 24.16 -4.59
C LYS A 4 -5.12 24.04 -4.46
N ARG A 5 -5.70 23.02 -5.09
CA ARG A 5 -7.13 22.72 -4.97
C ARG A 5 -7.48 22.54 -3.49
N SER A 6 -8.47 23.31 -3.01
CA SER A 6 -8.91 23.32 -1.61
C SER A 6 -9.20 21.91 -1.11
N VAL A 7 -8.92 21.67 0.17
CA VAL A 7 -9.15 20.37 0.83
C VAL A 7 -10.63 20.02 0.80
N GLU A 8 -11.50 21.01 1.05
CA GLU A 8 -12.96 20.88 0.99
C GLU A 8 -13.45 20.40 -0.39
N PHE A 9 -12.82 20.89 -1.45
CA PHE A 9 -13.12 20.46 -2.82
C PHE A 9 -12.73 19.00 -3.09
N LYS A 10 -11.64 18.52 -2.49
CA LYS A 10 -11.26 17.11 -2.59
C LYS A 10 -12.22 16.24 -1.78
N VAL A 11 -12.61 16.68 -0.59
CA VAL A 11 -13.55 15.97 0.28
C VAL A 11 -14.91 15.83 -0.39
N SER A 12 -15.43 16.90 -1.02
CA SER A 12 -16.72 16.84 -1.71
C SER A 12 -16.72 15.84 -2.88
N LEU A 13 -15.65 15.79 -3.67
CA LEU A 13 -15.50 14.83 -4.77
C LEU A 13 -15.43 13.38 -4.27
N VAL A 14 -14.74 13.13 -3.16
CA VAL A 14 -14.68 11.78 -2.56
C VAL A 14 -16.04 11.37 -2.00
N ARG A 15 -16.76 12.27 -1.32
CA ARG A 15 -18.11 11.98 -0.79
C ARG A 15 -19.12 11.69 -1.92
N ARG A 16 -19.07 12.43 -3.02
CA ARG A 16 -19.91 12.18 -4.21
C ARG A 16 -19.59 10.84 -4.88
N LEU A 17 -18.31 10.48 -4.92
CA LEU A 17 -17.89 9.15 -5.39
C LEU A 17 -18.39 8.02 -4.48
N GLU A 18 -18.34 8.20 -3.16
CA GLU A 18 -18.88 7.23 -2.19
C GLU A 18 -20.40 7.12 -2.25
N ALA A 19 -21.10 8.19 -2.60
CA ALA A 19 -22.54 8.19 -2.89
C ALA A 19 -22.89 7.45 -4.20
N GLY A 20 -21.90 6.98 -4.96
CA GLY A 20 -22.09 6.16 -6.16
C GLY A 20 -22.24 6.96 -7.46
N GLU A 21 -21.92 8.25 -7.47
CA GLU A 21 -21.89 9.04 -8.70
C GLU A 21 -20.82 8.51 -9.68
N ARG A 22 -21.11 8.60 -10.98
CA ARG A 22 -20.19 8.08 -12.00
C ARG A 22 -18.98 9.01 -12.12
N VAL A 23 -17.80 8.41 -12.08
CA VAL A 23 -16.52 9.13 -12.17
C VAL A 23 -16.40 9.97 -13.44
N THR A 24 -17.00 9.54 -14.55
CA THR A 24 -17.03 10.31 -15.81
C THR A 24 -17.79 11.62 -15.71
N ASP A 25 -18.82 11.68 -14.87
CA ASP A 25 -19.61 12.88 -14.64
C ASP A 25 -18.82 13.84 -13.75
N LEU A 26 -18.16 13.29 -12.72
CA LEU A 26 -17.21 14.03 -11.87
C LEU A 26 -16.03 14.60 -12.66
N GLU A 27 -15.49 13.87 -13.64
CA GLU A 27 -14.42 14.35 -14.52
C GLU A 27 -14.87 15.55 -15.36
N ARG A 28 -16.07 15.49 -15.94
CA ARG A 28 -16.63 16.57 -16.78
C ARG A 28 -16.91 17.84 -15.99
N GLU A 29 -17.44 17.69 -14.77
CA GLU A 29 -17.81 18.82 -13.92
C GLU A 29 -16.60 19.47 -13.23
N SER A 30 -15.68 18.65 -12.72
CA SER A 30 -14.55 19.14 -11.91
C SER A 30 -13.27 19.38 -12.71
N GLY A 31 -13.17 18.84 -13.93
CA GLY A 31 -11.94 18.83 -14.72
C GLY A 31 -10.81 18.02 -14.08
N VAL A 32 -11.10 17.22 -13.04
CA VAL A 32 -10.12 16.38 -12.34
C VAL A 32 -10.16 14.99 -12.96
N PHE A 33 -9.02 14.54 -13.49
CA PHE A 33 -8.87 13.19 -14.03
C PHE A 33 -9.19 12.10 -12.99
N ARG A 34 -9.83 11.01 -13.44
CA ARG A 34 -10.22 9.84 -12.64
C ARG A 34 -9.09 9.29 -11.80
N SER A 35 -7.87 9.28 -12.32
CA SER A 35 -6.68 8.76 -11.63
C SER A 35 -6.35 9.56 -10.37
N GLN A 36 -6.63 10.87 -10.40
CA GLN A 36 -6.44 11.77 -9.27
C GLN A 36 -7.58 11.62 -8.25
N ILE A 37 -8.82 11.44 -8.71
CA ILE A 37 -10.00 11.18 -7.86
C ILE A 37 -9.83 9.84 -7.11
N TYR A 38 -9.43 8.77 -7.79
CA TYR A 38 -9.16 7.48 -7.15
C TYR A 38 -8.02 7.55 -6.12
N ARG A 39 -6.97 8.32 -6.42
CA ARG A 39 -5.89 8.56 -5.45
C ARG A 39 -6.39 9.27 -4.20
N TRP A 40 -7.25 10.28 -4.36
CA TRP A 40 -7.87 10.96 -3.23
C TRP A 40 -8.79 10.05 -2.41
N ARG A 41 -9.60 9.20 -3.05
CA ARG A 41 -10.41 8.19 -2.35
C ARG A 41 -9.53 7.25 -1.53
N ALA A 42 -8.43 6.76 -2.09
CA ALA A 42 -7.50 5.88 -1.39
C ALA A 42 -6.84 6.58 -0.19
N SER A 43 -6.46 7.85 -0.33
CA SER A 43 -5.93 8.66 0.77
C SER A 43 -6.98 8.95 1.86
N PHE A 44 -8.22 9.25 1.46
CA PHE A 44 -9.33 9.53 2.37
C PHE A 44 -9.75 8.28 3.16
N ALA A 45 -9.81 7.11 2.51
CA ALA A 45 -10.10 5.85 3.20
C ALA A 45 -9.03 5.45 4.23
N ARG A 46 -7.79 5.94 4.08
CA ARG A 46 -6.67 5.63 4.97
C ARG A 46 -6.55 6.59 6.15
N ASP A 47 -6.60 7.89 5.87
CA ASP A 47 -6.23 8.94 6.82
C ASP A 47 -7.36 9.99 7.02
N GLY A 48 -8.56 9.75 6.46
CA GLY A 48 -9.66 10.71 6.48
C GLY A 48 -9.34 12.01 5.73
N GLU A 49 -9.90 13.13 6.20
CA GLU A 49 -9.68 14.45 5.58
C GLU A 49 -8.20 14.87 5.63
N ALA A 50 -7.47 14.49 6.69
CA ALA A 50 -6.04 14.76 6.84
C ALA A 50 -5.18 14.09 5.74
N GLY A 51 -5.66 13.00 5.15
CA GLY A 51 -5.02 12.33 4.01
C GLY A 51 -5.07 13.12 2.70
N LEU A 52 -6.04 14.03 2.56
CA LEU A 52 -6.24 14.84 1.36
C LEU A 52 -5.39 16.13 1.37
N GLU A 53 -4.96 16.56 2.56
CA GLU A 53 -4.08 17.72 2.77
C GLU A 53 -2.61 17.41 2.49
N ARG A 54 -2.17 16.18 2.80
CA ARG A 54 -0.81 15.73 2.51
C ARG A 54 -0.57 15.81 1.00
N ALA A 55 0.35 16.69 0.59
CA ALA A 55 0.89 16.66 -0.76
C ALA A 55 1.38 15.23 -1.03
N PRO A 56 1.07 14.63 -2.20
CA PRO A 56 1.51 13.29 -2.50
C PRO A 56 3.04 13.27 -2.45
N GLY A 57 3.57 12.76 -1.35
CA GLY A 57 4.98 12.45 -1.24
C GLY A 57 5.30 11.57 -2.44
N ARG A 58 6.29 12.00 -3.23
CA ARG A 58 6.88 11.25 -4.34
C ARG A 58 6.83 9.78 -3.97
N GLN A 59 6.06 8.96 -4.72
CA GLN A 59 5.99 7.53 -4.49
C GLN A 59 7.41 7.06 -4.26
N ARG A 60 7.72 6.69 -3.01
CA ARG A 60 9.02 6.18 -2.62
C ARG A 60 9.05 4.80 -3.24
N GLY A 61 9.40 4.78 -4.53
CA GLY A 61 9.46 3.59 -5.35
C GLY A 61 10.22 2.56 -4.55
N TYR A 62 9.61 1.39 -4.42
CA TYR A 62 10.21 0.10 -4.07
C TYR A 62 11.70 0.24 -3.71
N ARG A 63 11.98 0.75 -2.50
CA ARG A 63 13.34 0.78 -2.01
C ARG A 63 13.56 -0.67 -1.59
N ARG A 64 14.17 -1.45 -2.49
CA ARG A 64 14.82 -2.71 -2.15
C ARG A 64 15.57 -2.44 -0.85
N SER A 65 15.04 -2.95 0.26
CA SER A 65 15.70 -2.87 1.56
C SER A 65 16.91 -3.78 1.46
N GLY A 66 18.00 -3.24 0.93
CA GLY A 66 19.31 -3.84 1.05
C GLY A 66 19.66 -3.85 2.53
N ALA A 67 20.01 -5.05 2.98
CA ALA A 67 20.61 -5.39 4.26
C ALA A 67 21.33 -4.23 4.94
N VAL A 68 20.90 -3.92 6.15
CA VAL A 68 21.79 -3.42 7.19
C VAL A 68 21.48 -4.25 8.42
N GLU A 69 22.23 -5.34 8.56
CA GLU A 69 22.49 -5.95 9.86
C GLU A 69 23.28 -4.94 10.69
N GLY A 70 22.91 -4.83 11.97
CA GLY A 70 23.61 -3.99 12.93
C GLY A 70 22.64 -3.26 13.85
N THR A 71 22.18 -3.98 14.87
CA THR A 71 21.63 -3.47 16.13
C THR A 71 20.82 -2.18 16.03
N ALA A 72 19.54 -2.31 15.67
CA ALA A 72 18.60 -1.22 15.86
C ALA A 72 18.40 -1.01 17.38
N PRO A 73 18.65 0.20 17.93
CA PRO A 73 18.10 0.53 19.23
C PRO A 73 16.59 0.38 19.17
N GLU A 74 16.01 -0.07 20.28
CA GLU A 74 14.57 -0.22 20.53
C GLU A 74 13.87 1.15 20.50
N VAL A 75 13.85 1.79 19.33
CA VAL A 75 13.10 3.02 19.12
C VAL A 75 11.67 2.58 18.84
N PRO A 76 10.69 2.90 19.71
CA PRO A 76 9.30 2.59 19.43
C PRO A 76 8.93 3.22 18.09
N ALA A 77 8.29 2.43 17.23
CA ALA A 77 7.95 2.84 15.87
C ALA A 77 7.25 4.22 15.87
N PRO A 78 7.66 5.16 14.99
CA PRO A 78 7.07 6.49 14.95
C PRO A 78 5.57 6.38 14.66
N GLY A 79 4.74 6.68 15.66
CA GLY A 79 3.28 6.62 15.59
C GLY A 79 2.62 5.51 16.42
N ALA A 80 3.39 4.61 17.06
CA ALA A 80 2.82 3.70 18.05
C ALA A 80 2.38 4.52 19.29
N PRO A 81 1.13 4.38 19.76
CA PRO A 81 0.72 5.02 21.00
C PRO A 81 1.60 4.52 22.14
N SER A 82 2.14 5.46 22.93
CA SER A 82 2.93 5.12 24.12
C SER A 82 2.16 4.14 25.01
N GLU A 83 2.85 3.23 25.67
CA GLU A 83 2.26 2.31 26.64
C GLU A 83 1.46 3.06 27.72
N ALA A 84 1.93 4.25 28.12
CA ALA A 84 1.22 5.15 29.02
C ALA A 84 -0.08 5.73 28.42
N ALA A 85 -0.16 5.90 27.10
CA ALA A 85 -1.38 6.31 26.40
C ALA A 85 -2.37 5.14 26.27
N LEU A 86 -1.88 3.92 26.01
CA LEU A 86 -2.70 2.71 25.97
C LEU A 86 -3.27 2.37 27.35
N ALA A 87 -2.53 2.63 28.44
CA ALA A 87 -2.99 2.45 29.81
C ALA A 87 -4.17 3.37 30.17
N GLN A 88 -4.28 4.55 29.54
CA GLN A 88 -5.37 5.51 29.73
C GLN A 88 -6.66 5.11 28.98
N LEU A 89 -6.59 4.17 28.03
CA LEU A 89 -7.77 3.66 27.32
C LEU A 89 -8.58 2.71 28.21
N GLY A 90 -9.89 2.59 27.99
CA GLY A 90 -10.72 1.61 28.71
C GLY A 90 -10.31 0.15 28.43
N PRO A 91 -10.65 -0.80 29.31
CA PRO A 91 -10.27 -2.21 29.17
C PRO A 91 -10.76 -2.85 27.86
N GLU A 92 -11.95 -2.47 27.39
CA GLU A 92 -12.48 -2.92 26.10
C GLU A 92 -11.60 -2.45 24.93
N ALA A 93 -11.28 -1.15 24.88
CA ALA A 93 -10.45 -0.59 23.83
C ALA A 93 -9.07 -1.27 23.76
N ARG A 94 -8.46 -1.58 24.92
CA ARG A 94 -7.21 -2.35 24.97
C ARG A 94 -7.37 -3.78 24.45
N ALA A 95 -8.46 -4.46 24.80
CA ALA A 95 -8.72 -5.81 24.30
C ALA A 95 -8.89 -5.84 22.78
N TRP A 96 -9.56 -4.82 22.21
CA TRP A 96 -9.67 -4.62 20.77
C TRP A 96 -8.31 -4.39 20.11
N VAL A 97 -7.46 -3.52 20.68
CA VAL A 97 -6.09 -3.28 20.19
C VAL A 97 -5.28 -4.58 20.17
N SER A 98 -5.27 -5.35 21.27
CA SER A 98 -4.55 -6.62 21.30
C SER A 98 -5.09 -7.68 20.35
N ALA A 99 -6.40 -7.68 20.07
CA ALA A 99 -6.99 -8.55 19.06
C ALA A 99 -6.54 -8.17 17.65
N LEU A 100 -6.48 -6.87 17.35
CA LEU A 100 -5.95 -6.37 16.08
C LEU A 100 -4.47 -6.71 15.92
N GLU A 101 -3.66 -6.47 16.95
CA GLU A 101 -2.23 -6.80 16.94
C GLU A 101 -1.98 -8.28 16.62
N ARG A 102 -2.74 -9.20 17.25
CA ARG A 102 -2.66 -10.63 16.94
C ARG A 102 -3.02 -10.95 15.50
N THR A 103 -4.05 -10.28 14.96
CA THR A 103 -4.49 -10.47 13.58
C THR A 103 -3.44 -9.96 12.60
N VAL A 104 -2.88 -8.79 12.84
CA VAL A 104 -1.80 -8.21 12.03
C VAL A 104 -0.56 -9.08 12.07
N ALA A 105 -0.17 -9.56 13.25
CA ALA A 105 0.97 -10.48 13.39
C ALA A 105 0.75 -11.78 12.60
N ARG A 106 -0.45 -12.36 12.65
CA ARG A 106 -0.82 -13.53 11.83
C ARG A 106 -0.70 -13.25 10.34
N GLN A 107 -1.27 -12.14 9.88
CA GLN A 107 -1.24 -11.74 8.48
C GLN A 107 0.19 -11.51 7.98
N GLN A 108 1.07 -10.94 8.81
CA GLN A 108 2.47 -10.75 8.44
C GLN A 108 3.17 -12.08 8.19
N LEU A 109 2.97 -13.08 9.07
CA LEU A 109 3.51 -14.42 8.88
C LEU A 109 2.98 -15.08 7.59
N GLU A 110 1.70 -14.91 7.28
CA GLU A 110 1.10 -15.42 6.05
C GLU A 110 1.71 -14.75 4.81
N LEU A 111 1.88 -13.43 4.83
CA LEU A 111 2.50 -12.69 3.73
C LEU A 111 3.96 -13.12 3.50
N ASP A 112 4.73 -13.30 4.58
CA ASP A 112 6.11 -13.75 4.51
C ASP A 112 6.17 -15.17 3.90
N PHE A 113 5.31 -16.08 4.36
CA PHE A 113 5.17 -17.42 3.79
C PHE A 113 4.81 -17.40 2.30
N PHE A 114 3.82 -16.60 1.90
CA PHE A 114 3.41 -16.51 0.50
C PHE A 114 4.51 -15.90 -0.38
N SER A 115 5.23 -14.91 0.14
CA SER A 115 6.38 -14.30 -0.55
C SER A 115 7.46 -15.35 -0.82
N GLU A 116 7.84 -16.14 0.17
CA GLU A 116 8.82 -17.23 0.01
C GLU A 116 8.34 -18.32 -0.96
N ALA A 117 7.07 -18.74 -0.85
CA ALA A 117 6.49 -19.75 -1.74
C ALA A 117 6.51 -19.29 -3.20
N LEU A 118 6.13 -18.03 -3.47
CA LEU A 118 6.15 -17.46 -4.81
C LEU A 118 7.57 -17.35 -5.36
N GLN A 119 8.53 -16.90 -4.55
CA GLN A 119 9.94 -16.85 -4.95
C GLN A 119 10.45 -18.24 -5.36
N ARG A 120 10.13 -19.28 -4.59
CA ARG A 120 10.55 -20.65 -4.88
C ARG A 120 9.96 -21.21 -6.17
N VAL A 121 8.70 -20.85 -6.48
CA VAL A 121 8.06 -21.20 -7.76
C VAL A 121 8.70 -20.44 -8.93
N GLU A 122 9.06 -19.17 -8.75
CA GLU A 122 9.78 -18.40 -9.78
C GLU A 122 11.18 -18.97 -10.06
N GLU A 123 11.95 -19.32 -9.03
CA GLU A 123 13.25 -19.95 -9.15
C GLU A 123 13.16 -21.27 -9.92
N SER A 124 12.15 -22.08 -9.60
CA SER A 124 11.88 -23.35 -10.30
C SER A 124 11.51 -23.14 -11.77
N ARG A 125 10.73 -22.10 -12.09
CA ARG A 125 10.44 -21.74 -13.50
C ARG A 125 11.68 -21.26 -14.24
N ARG A 126 12.51 -20.44 -13.61
CA ARG A 126 13.78 -19.98 -14.20
C ARG A 126 14.73 -21.14 -14.48
N SER A 127 14.86 -22.10 -13.56
CA SER A 127 15.72 -23.28 -13.74
C SER A 127 15.21 -24.20 -14.87
N MET A 128 13.90 -24.40 -14.99
CA MET A 128 13.30 -25.15 -16.11
C MET A 128 13.55 -24.47 -17.46
N ASN A 129 13.38 -23.15 -17.55
CA ASN A 129 13.65 -22.41 -18.78
C ASN A 129 15.13 -22.47 -19.19
N ALA A 130 16.06 -22.37 -18.22
CA ALA A 130 17.49 -22.51 -18.48
C ALA A 130 17.89 -23.93 -18.93
N ALA A 131 17.21 -24.97 -18.43
CA ALA A 131 17.42 -26.34 -18.88
C ALA A 131 16.87 -26.60 -20.29
N GLY A 132 15.82 -25.87 -20.70
CA GLY A 132 15.19 -25.99 -22.02
C GLY A 132 15.94 -25.32 -23.18
N GLU A 133 16.94 -24.47 -22.91
CA GLU A 133 17.69 -23.73 -23.95
C GLU A 133 18.64 -24.58 -24.81
N ARG A 134 18.90 -25.86 -24.48
CA ARG A 134 19.84 -26.71 -25.24
C ARG A 134 19.24 -27.52 -26.40
N ALA A 135 18.00 -27.28 -26.79
CA ALA A 135 17.36 -28.01 -27.90
C ALA A 135 16.85 -27.06 -29.00
N SER A 136 17.72 -26.21 -29.55
CA SER A 136 17.41 -25.52 -30.80
C SER A 136 18.16 -26.19 -31.95
N THR A 137 17.45 -27.06 -32.68
CA THR A 137 17.93 -27.63 -33.95
C THR A 137 18.06 -26.49 -34.96
N PRO A 138 19.23 -26.28 -35.59
CA PRO A 138 19.42 -25.16 -36.51
C PRO A 138 18.47 -25.28 -37.71
N PRO A 139 17.89 -24.17 -38.19
CA PRO A 139 16.94 -24.21 -39.28
C PRO A 139 17.64 -24.61 -40.58
N SER A 140 17.14 -25.68 -41.20
CA SER A 140 17.51 -26.14 -42.53
C SER A 140 17.23 -25.03 -43.55
N ARG A 141 18.27 -24.58 -44.27
CA ARG A 141 18.14 -23.68 -45.42
C ARG A 141 17.68 -24.48 -46.65
N ARG A 142 16.74 -23.91 -47.40
CA ARG A 142 16.36 -24.34 -48.75
C ARG A 142 16.42 -23.15 -49.69
#